data_AF-A0A1H3W2H0-F1
#
_entry.id   AF-A0A1H3W2H0-F1
#
_cell.length_a   1.000
_cell.length_b   1.000
_cell.length_c   1.000
_cell.angle_alpha   90.00
_cell.angle_beta   90.00
_cell.angle_gamma   90.00
#
_symmetry.space_group_name_H-M   'P 1'
#
loop_
_entity.id
_entity.type
_entity.pdbx_description
1 polymer ?
#
loop_
_entity_poly.entity_id
_entity_poly.type
_entity_poly.pdbx_seq_one_letter_code
_entity_poly.pdbx_strand_id
1 'polypeptide(L)' 'MRINIRTFQFVVGFLLVLGLIASLCEFREVRYLGYGISLGSVYLFYQIDREIERQRHRARYYRRIYKLVEQKLYS' A
#
# COMPACT_ATOMS: atom_id res chain seq x y z
N MET A 1 -5.28 -12.98 8.00
CA MET A 1 -4.63 -11.99 8.88
C MET A 1 -5.03 -10.59 8.40
N ARG A 2 -5.96 -9.89 9.07
CA ARG A 2 -6.32 -8.50 8.69
C ARG A 2 -5.24 -7.56 9.21
N ILE A 3 -4.09 -7.50 8.52
CA ILE A 3 -3.14 -6.42 8.74
C ILE A 3 -3.85 -5.14 8.31
N ASN A 4 -4.01 -4.20 9.24
CA ASN A 4 -4.66 -2.94 8.96
C ASN A 4 -3.78 -2.16 7.96
N ILE A 5 -4.30 -1.91 6.76
CA ILE A 5 -3.55 -1.29 5.64
C ILE A 5 -2.86 0.01 6.09
N ARG A 6 -3.48 0.76 7.02
CA ARG A 6 -2.88 1.95 7.65
C ARG A 6 -1.59 1.64 8.40
N THR A 7 -1.54 0.57 9.19
CA THR A 7 -0.34 0.19 9.94
C THR A 7 0.77 -0.22 9.00
N PHE A 8 0.43 -0.92 7.91
CA PHE A 8 1.41 -1.32 6.91
C PHE A 8 1.98 -0.11 6.14
N GLN A 9 1.14 0.85 5.74
CA GLN A 9 1.60 2.13 5.18
C GLN A 9 2.54 2.89 6.12
N PHE A 10 2.23 2.89 7.43
CA PHE A 10 3.08 3.55 8.42
C PHE A 10 4.46 2.89 8.53
N VAL A 11 4.50 1.56 8.56
CA VAL A 11 5.75 0.78 8.58
C VAL A 11 6.57 1.02 7.31
N VAL A 12 5.95 0.95 6.13
CA VAL A 12 6.63 1.17 4.85
C VAL A 12 7.12 2.62 4.72
N GLY A 13 6.35 3.59 5.21
CA GLY A 13 6.77 5.00 5.27
C GLY A 13 7.99 5.20 6.17
N PHE A 14 8.00 4.57 7.35
CA PHE A 14 9.16 4.64 8.26
C PHE A 14 10.41 4.00 7.65
N LEU A 15 10.23 2.86 6.96
CA LEU A 15 11.28 2.16 6.22
C LEU A 15 11.88 3.03 5.10
N LEU A 16 11.03 3.80 4.41
CA LEU A 16 11.46 4.72 3.36
C LEU A 16 12.30 5.87 3.94
N VAL A 17 11.89 6.44 5.08
CA VAL A 17 12.66 7.49 5.77
C VAL A 17 14.03 6.96 6.20
N LEU A 18 14.09 5.76 6.80
CA LEU A 18 15.35 5.13 7.17
C LEU A 18 16.24 4.84 5.95
N GLY A 19 15.66 4.35 4.86
CA GLY A 19 16.37 4.12 3.60
C GLY A 19 16.99 5.40 3.03
N LEU A 20 16.24 6.52 3.08
CA LEU A 20 16.74 7.82 2.65
C LEU A 20 17.87 8.33 3.54
N ILE A 21 17.75 8.21 4.86
CA ILE A 21 18.82 8.59 5.81
C ILE A 21 20.08 7.74 5.55
N ALA A 22 19.91 6.43 5.35
CA ALA A 22 21.02 5.54 5.00
C ALA A 22 21.68 5.89 3.66
N SER A 23 20.92 6.40 2.68
CA SER A 23 21.45 6.85 1.39
C SER A 23 22.29 8.14 1.48
N LEU A 24 22.14 8.90 2.57
CA LEU A 24 22.95 10.10 2.83
C LEU A 24 24.25 9.78 3.59
N CYS A 25 24.41 8.54 4.06
CA CYS A 25 25.59 8.13 4.82
C CYS A 25 26.86 8.14 3.96
N GLU A 26 27.99 8.43 4.61
CA GLU A 26 29.31 8.57 3.95
C GLU A 26 29.88 7.22 3.50
N PHE A 27 29.51 6.15 4.21
CA PHE A 27 29.89 4.77 3.88
C PHE A 27 29.18 4.27 2.63
N ARG A 28 29.95 3.98 1.57
CA ARG A 28 29.43 3.48 0.28
C ARG A 28 28.51 2.27 0.43
N GLU A 29 28.85 1.30 1.29
CA GLU A 29 28.02 0.11 1.49
C GLU A 29 26.65 0.43 2.08
N VAL A 30 26.62 1.28 3.11
CA VAL A 30 25.38 1.76 3.75
C VAL A 30 24.55 2.57 2.76
N ARG A 31 25.20 3.31 1.85
CA ARG A 31 24.55 4.08 0.80
C ARG A 31 23.79 3.19 -0.19
N TYR A 32 24.42 2.13 -0.68
CA TYR A 32 23.77 1.18 -1.60
C TYR A 32 22.61 0.44 -0.93
N LEU A 33 22.78 0.06 0.35
CA LEU A 33 21.68 -0.49 1.14
C LEU A 33 20.53 0.52 1.27
N GLY A 34 20.84 1.79 1.56
CA GLY A 34 19.85 2.86 1.62
C GLY A 34 19.06 3.02 0.32
N TYR A 35 19.73 3.00 -0.84
CA TYR A 35 19.05 3.03 -2.14
C TYR A 35 18.15 1.82 -2.37
N GLY A 36 18.62 0.61 -2.02
CA GLY A 36 17.82 -0.62 -2.13
C GLY A 36 16.57 -0.59 -1.25
N ILE A 37 16.72 -0.16 0.00
CA ILE A 37 15.63 -0.02 0.97
C ILE A 37 14.62 1.02 0.51
N SER A 38 15.09 2.15 -0.03
CA SER A 38 14.23 3.22 -0.56
C SER A 38 13.39 2.73 -1.74
N LEU A 39 14.03 2.08 -2.73
CA LEU A 39 13.35 1.52 -3.89
C LEU A 39 12.35 0.42 -3.50
N GLY A 40 12.73 -0.46 -2.57
CA GLY A 40 11.85 -1.50 -2.05
C GLY A 40 10.62 -0.92 -1.34
N SER A 41 10.79 0.15 -0.58
CA SER A 41 9.69 0.82 0.12
C SER A 41 8.71 1.49 -0.85
N VAL A 42 9.21 2.13 -1.91
CA VAL A 42 8.35 2.68 -2.98
C VAL A 42 7.58 1.57 -3.70
N TYR A 43 8.22 0.44 -3.99
CA TYR A 43 7.56 -0.70 -4.59
C TYR A 43 6.44 -1.28 -3.72
N LEU A 44 6.66 -1.36 -2.40
CA LEU A 44 5.64 -1.78 -1.44
C LEU A 44 4.47 -0.79 -1.40
N PHE A 45 4.72 0.52 -1.44
CA PHE A 45 3.65 1.53 -1.58
C PHE A 45 2.80 1.30 -2.84
N TYR A 46 3.45 1.04 -3.97
CA TYR A 46 2.75 0.74 -5.22
C TYR A 46 1.87 -0.51 -5.11
N GLN A 47 2.36 -1.58 -4.46
CA GLN A 47 1.55 -2.78 -4.24
C GLN A 47 0.34 -2.51 -3.33
N ILE A 48 0.53 -1.75 -2.25
CA ILE A 48 -0.56 -1.36 -1.35
C ILE A 48 -1.64 -0.60 -2.11
N ASP A 49 -1.26 0.40 -2.92
CA ASP A 49 -2.23 1.17 -3.71
C ASP A 49 -2.96 0.28 -4.72
N ARG A 50 -2.25 -0.65 -5.38
CA ARG A 50 -2.87 -1.64 -6.26
C ARG A 50 -3.87 -2.54 -5.52
N GLU A 51 -3.56 -2.96 -4.30
CA GLU A 51 -4.48 -3.76 -3.50
C GLU A 51 -5.70 -2.96 -3.06
N ILE A 52 -5.51 -1.71 -2.63
CA ILE A 52 -6.61 -0.79 -2.29
C ILE A 52 -7.50 -0.58 -3.52
N GLU A 53 -6.91 -0.39 -4.70
CA GLU A 53 -7.65 -0.19 -5.93
C GLU A 53 -8.46 -1.42 -6.33
N ARG A 54 -7.87 -2.63 -6.24
CA ARG A 54 -8.61 -3.90 -6.42
C ARG A 54 -9.75 -4.04 -5.41
N GLN A 55 -9.53 -3.67 -4.16
CA GLN A 55 -10.59 -3.67 -3.14
C GLN A 55 -11.69 -2.64 -3.45
N ARG A 56 -11.34 -1.43 -3.92
CA ARG A 56 -12.32 -0.41 -4.36
C ARG A 56 -13.12 -0.87 -5.57
N HIS A 57 -12.51 -1.59 -6.52
CA HIS A 57 -13.23 -2.17 -7.65
C HIS A 57 -14.23 -3.24 -7.19
N ARG A 58 -13.84 -4.12 -6.27
CA ARG A 58 -14.77 -5.08 -5.65
C ARG A 58 -15.88 -4.37 -4.87
N ALA A 59 -15.56 -3.36 -4.07
CA ALA A 59 -16.55 -2.60 -3.31
C ALA A 59 -17.55 -1.85 -4.22
N ARG A 60 -17.09 -1.29 -5.34
CA ARG A 60 -17.97 -0.68 -6.36
C ARG A 60 -18.87 -1.71 -7.02
N TYR A 61 -18.35 -2.89 -7.32
CA TYR A 61 -19.13 -4.01 -7.88
C TYR A 61 -20.20 -4.50 -6.90
N TYR A 62 -19.84 -4.74 -5.63
CA TYR A 62 -20.77 -5.15 -4.58
C TYR A 62 -21.85 -4.10 -4.30
N ARG A 63 -21.52 -2.80 -4.32
CA ARG A 63 -22.55 -1.73 -4.19
C ARG A 63 -23.55 -1.73 -5.34
N ARG A 64 -23.12 -2.03 -6.58
CA ARG A 64 -24.04 -2.14 -7.72
C ARG A 64 -24.97 -3.33 -7.58
N ILE A 65 -24.44 -4.49 -7.16
CA ILE A 65 -25.26 -5.68 -6.89
C ILE A 65 -26.25 -5.41 -5.77
N TYR A 66 -25.81 -4.78 -4.67
CA TYR A 66 -26.69 -4.48 -3.55
C TYR A 66 -27.87 -3.59 -3.96
N LYS A 67 -27.63 -2.54 -4.76
CA LYS A 67 -28.70 -1.70 -5.33
C LYS A 67 -29.68 -2.49 -6.22
N LEU A 68 -29.18 -3.42 -7.04
CA LEU A 68 -30.03 -4.26 -7.89
C LEU A 68 -30.86 -5.26 -7.09
N VAL A 69 -30.28 -5.84 -6.03
CA VAL A 69 -30.98 -6.74 -5.11
C VAL A 69 -32.01 -5.96 -4.31
N GLU A 70 -31.67 -4.80 -3.77
CA GLU A 70 -32.59 -3.93 -3.02
C GLU A 70 -33.78 -3.49 -3.87
N GLN A 71 -33.56 -3.14 -5.14
CA GLN A 71 -34.65 -2.83 -6.09
C GLN A 71 -35.55 -4.04 -6.39
N LYS A 72 -35.01 -5.27 -6.40
CA LYS A 72 -35.80 -6.49 -6.61
C LYS A 72 -36.48 -7.01 -5.36
N LEU A 73 -35.98 -6.68 -4.17
CA LEU A 73 -36.53 -7.14 -2.90
C LEU A 73 -37.69 -6.25 -2.40
N TYR A 74 -37.73 -5.00 -2.86
CA TYR A 74 -38.78 -4.03 -2.58
C TYR A 74 -39.74 -3.77 -3.77
N SER A 75 -39.69 -4.59 -4.82
CA SER A 75 -40.66 -4.64 -5.92
C SER A 75 -41.52 -5.89 -5.82
#